data_AF-A0A1M4YAF0-F1
#
_entry.id   AF-A0A1M4YAF0-F1
#
_cell.length_a   1.000
_cell.length_b   1.000
_cell.length_c   1.000
_cell.angle_alpha   90.00
_cell.angle_beta   90.00
_cell.angle_gamma   90.00
#
_symmetry.space_group_name_H-M   'P 1'
#
loop_
_entity.id
_entity.type
_entity.pdbx_description
1 polymer ?
#
loop_
_entity_poly.entity_id
_entity_poly.type
_entity_poly.pdbx_seq_one_letter_code
_entity_poly.pdbx_strand_id
1 'polypeptide(L)'
;MAISVAALLAATQVQAAQLDKQLTGKWQSLCKKASGSYLQITSFFSTDGYYSAKSVFYSDAACRASTGMEIVSNGKYRLGRSLTAVGGESAQEIDIDVHELIGGGLQLPGSGQKIAQVIAIIDGKLVFGDAPGLQAVTSGERPQKLNHKFYSRKQ
;
A
#
# COMPACT_ATOMS: atom_id res chain seq x y z
N MET A 1 6.71 38.34 20.21
CA MET A 1 7.30 37.30 19.34
C MET A 1 6.18 36.72 18.48
N ALA A 2 6.12 37.11 17.21
CA ALA A 2 5.16 36.56 16.26
C ALA A 2 5.84 35.39 15.55
N ILE A 3 5.50 34.16 15.94
CA ILE A 3 5.94 32.97 15.21
C ILE A 3 5.11 32.93 13.94
N SER A 4 5.74 33.29 12.82
CA SER A 4 5.13 33.43 11.51
C SER A 4 4.45 32.14 11.06
N VAL A 5 3.13 32.20 10.87
CA VAL A 5 2.26 31.11 10.36
C VAL A 5 2.74 30.54 9.01
N ALA A 6 3.49 31.34 8.24
CA ALA A 6 4.11 30.94 6.98
C ALA A 6 5.13 29.79 7.13
N ALA A 7 5.84 29.69 8.27
CA ALA A 7 6.83 28.63 8.49
C ALA A 7 6.18 27.26 8.76
N LEU A 8 4.99 27.23 9.37
CA LEU A 8 4.24 25.98 9.58
C LEU A 8 3.67 25.43 8.27
N LEU A 9 3.16 26.29 7.39
CA LEU A 9 2.62 25.88 6.08
C LEU A 9 3.71 25.32 5.16
N ALA A 10 4.91 25.93 5.17
CA ALA A 10 6.04 25.46 4.38
C ALA A 10 6.57 24.09 4.87
N ALA A 11 6.62 23.85 6.18
CA ALA A 11 7.06 22.56 6.73
C ALA A 11 6.12 21.40 6.35
N THR A 12 4.80 21.64 6.35
CA THR A 12 3.81 20.63 5.96
C THR A 12 3.88 20.24 4.48
N GLN A 13 4.21 21.17 3.58
CA GLN A 13 4.31 20.88 2.14
C GLN A 13 5.57 20.10 1.78
N VAL A 14 6.69 20.36 2.47
CA VAL A 14 7.96 19.66 2.23
C VAL A 14 7.85 18.17 2.59
N GLN A 15 7.09 17.83 3.63
CA GLN A 15 6.98 16.45 4.13
C GLN A 15 6.07 15.57 3.25
N ALA A 16 4.98 16.11 2.69
CA ALA A 16 4.10 15.39 1.77
C ALA A 16 4.77 15.14 0.39
N ALA A 17 5.52 16.12 -0.13
CA ALA A 17 6.29 15.96 -1.38
C ALA A 17 7.45 14.95 -1.24
N GLN A 18 7.88 14.66 -0.02
CA GLN A 18 8.96 13.73 0.27
C GLN A 18 8.46 12.28 0.26
N LEU A 19 7.26 11.99 0.77
CA LEU A 19 6.71 10.62 0.72
C LEU A 19 6.30 10.22 -0.70
N ASP A 20 5.73 11.14 -1.49
CA ASP A 20 5.32 10.84 -2.88
C ASP A 20 6.51 10.39 -3.76
N LYS A 21 7.63 11.10 -3.65
CA LYS A 21 8.89 10.72 -4.31
C LYS A 21 9.47 9.41 -3.77
N GLN A 22 9.36 9.18 -2.46
CA GLN A 22 9.85 7.94 -1.85
C GLN A 22 9.00 6.74 -2.25
N LEU A 23 7.68 6.89 -2.33
CA LEU A 23 6.72 5.85 -2.70
C LEU A 23 6.84 5.46 -4.17
N THR A 24 7.09 6.41 -5.06
CA THR A 24 7.22 6.14 -6.50
C THR A 24 8.27 5.06 -6.77
N GLY A 25 7.91 4.07 -7.59
CA GLY A 25 8.74 2.94 -7.98
C GLY A 25 8.11 1.59 -7.66
N LYS A 26 8.90 0.53 -7.81
CA LYS A 26 8.49 -0.85 -7.62
C LYS A 26 8.84 -1.33 -6.20
N TRP A 27 7.91 -2.04 -5.59
CA TRP A 27 8.03 -2.59 -4.24
C TRP A 27 7.64 -4.05 -4.25
N GLN A 28 8.42 -4.90 -3.60
CA GLN A 28 8.14 -6.33 -3.48
C GLN A 28 7.97 -6.70 -2.02
N SER A 29 6.85 -7.34 -1.68
CA SER A 29 6.55 -7.80 -0.33
C SER A 29 7.47 -8.95 0.09
N LEU A 30 7.57 -9.15 1.40
CA LEU A 30 7.96 -10.47 1.92
C LEU A 30 7.01 -11.56 1.41
N CYS A 31 7.51 -12.79 1.38
CA CYS A 31 6.66 -13.96 1.20
C CYS A 31 5.84 -14.20 2.48
N LYS A 32 4.50 -14.24 2.39
CA LYS A 32 3.62 -14.41 3.56
C LYS A 32 2.62 -15.53 3.33
N LYS A 33 2.38 -16.34 4.36
CA LYS A 33 1.34 -17.38 4.33
C LYS A 33 -0.05 -16.72 4.24
N ALA A 34 -0.85 -17.12 3.26
CA ALA A 34 -2.22 -16.66 3.02
C ALA A 34 -3.09 -17.83 2.53
N SER A 35 -4.14 -18.17 3.28
CA SER A 35 -5.15 -19.16 2.91
C SER A 35 -4.61 -20.51 2.38
N GLY A 36 -3.66 -21.11 3.11
CA GLY A 36 -3.08 -22.41 2.74
C GLY A 36 -1.93 -22.36 1.73
N SER A 37 -1.72 -21.21 1.08
CA SER A 37 -0.60 -20.95 0.18
C SER A 37 0.32 -19.88 0.75
N TYR A 38 1.38 -19.55 0.02
CA TYR A 38 2.22 -18.38 0.25
C TYR A 38 1.99 -17.34 -0.83
N LEU A 39 2.09 -16.08 -0.46
CA LEU A 39 1.77 -14.94 -1.32
C LEU A 39 2.95 -13.98 -1.33
N GLN A 40 3.29 -13.50 -2.52
CA GLN A 40 4.15 -12.34 -2.69
C GLN A 40 3.47 -11.32 -3.58
N ILE A 41 3.51 -10.06 -3.18
CA ILE A 41 2.89 -8.94 -3.87
C ILE A 41 4.00 -8.04 -4.40
N THR A 42 3.93 -7.73 -5.67
CA THR A 42 4.77 -6.71 -6.31
C THR A 42 3.90 -5.52 -6.69
N SER A 43 4.07 -4.40 -6.02
CA SER A 43 3.33 -3.15 -6.30
C SER A 43 4.21 -2.12 -6.99
N PHE A 44 3.60 -1.28 -7.82
CA PHE A 44 4.24 -0.15 -8.47
C PHE A 44 3.38 1.10 -8.28
N PHE A 45 4.05 2.20 -7.95
CA PHE A 45 3.45 3.53 -7.82
C PHE A 45 4.18 4.48 -8.76
N SER A 46 3.44 5.25 -9.55
CA SER A 46 4.01 6.29 -10.41
C SER A 46 3.77 7.69 -9.85
N THR A 47 4.49 8.67 -10.39
CA THR A 47 4.32 10.09 -10.04
C THR A 47 3.01 10.69 -10.57
N ASP A 48 2.37 10.09 -11.58
CA ASP A 48 1.07 10.53 -12.11
C ASP A 48 -0.12 9.87 -11.39
N GLY A 49 0.12 9.29 -10.21
CA GLY A 49 -0.90 8.67 -9.36
C GLY A 49 -1.42 7.34 -9.90
N TYR A 50 -0.68 6.63 -10.75
CA TYR A 50 -1.03 5.26 -11.17
C TYR A 50 -0.51 4.23 -10.18
N TYR A 51 -1.34 3.21 -9.94
CA TYR A 51 -1.03 2.06 -9.08
C TYR A 51 -1.25 0.77 -9.85
N SER A 52 -0.30 -0.15 -9.72
CA SER A 52 -0.50 -1.56 -10.08
C SER A 52 0.06 -2.48 -9.02
N ALA A 53 -0.55 -3.66 -8.86
CA ALA A 53 -0.03 -4.71 -8.02
C ALA A 53 -0.26 -6.08 -8.65
N LYS A 54 0.76 -6.94 -8.56
CA LYS A 54 0.69 -8.35 -8.93
C LYS A 54 0.92 -9.22 -7.71
N SER A 55 -0.07 -10.01 -7.39
CA SER A 55 -0.08 -11.03 -6.34
C SER A 55 0.18 -12.39 -6.96
N VAL A 56 1.29 -13.04 -6.59
CA VAL A 56 1.63 -14.39 -7.07
C VAL A 56 1.55 -15.36 -5.89
N PHE A 57 0.94 -16.52 -6.12
CA PHE A 57 0.80 -17.56 -5.11
C PHE A 57 1.85 -18.66 -5.31
N TYR A 58 2.36 -19.16 -4.19
CA TYR A 58 3.45 -20.12 -4.10
C TYR A 58 3.09 -21.25 -3.13
N SER A 59 3.68 -22.42 -3.36
CA SER A 59 3.53 -23.57 -2.48
C SER A 59 4.55 -23.60 -1.34
N ASP A 60 5.58 -22.75 -1.38
CA ASP A 60 6.66 -22.71 -0.40
C ASP A 60 6.86 -21.34 0.27
N ALA A 61 7.42 -21.36 1.47
CA ALA A 61 7.65 -20.18 2.29
C ALA A 61 8.73 -19.22 1.76
N ALA A 62 9.56 -19.66 0.81
CA ALA A 62 10.56 -18.82 0.17
C ALA A 62 10.03 -18.20 -1.14
N CYS A 63 8.77 -18.48 -1.53
CA CYS A 63 8.16 -18.02 -2.76
C CYS A 63 9.01 -18.35 -4.01
N ARG A 64 9.43 -19.62 -4.15
CA ARG A 64 10.23 -20.11 -5.29
C ARG A 64 9.43 -20.98 -6.25
N ALA A 65 8.48 -21.75 -5.73
CA ALA A 65 7.62 -22.65 -6.47
C ALA A 65 6.23 -22.02 -6.66
N SER A 66 6.06 -21.32 -7.78
CA SER A 66 4.77 -20.70 -8.14
C SER A 66 3.72 -21.78 -8.37
N THR A 67 2.49 -21.55 -7.90
CA THR A 67 1.33 -22.40 -8.21
C THR A 67 0.69 -22.06 -9.55
N GLY A 68 1.23 -21.08 -10.28
CA GLY A 68 0.66 -20.54 -11.52
C GLY A 68 -0.55 -19.61 -11.32
N MET A 69 -1.00 -19.42 -10.08
CA MET A 69 -2.08 -18.48 -9.77
C MET A 69 -1.51 -17.07 -9.60
N GLU A 70 -2.10 -16.11 -10.31
CA GLU A 70 -1.76 -14.70 -10.22
C GLU A 70 -3.04 -13.86 -10.15
N ILE A 71 -2.98 -12.78 -9.38
CA ILE A 71 -4.00 -11.72 -9.35
C ILE A 71 -3.31 -10.39 -9.67
N VAL A 72 -3.83 -9.66 -10.65
CA VAL A 72 -3.36 -8.34 -11.03
C VAL A 72 -4.42 -7.32 -10.65
N SER A 73 -4.02 -6.24 -9.98
CA SER A 73 -4.86 -5.09 -9.66
C SER A 73 -4.25 -3.83 -10.22
N ASN A 74 -5.02 -3.05 -10.95
CA ASN A 74 -4.60 -1.77 -11.52
C ASN A 74 -5.58 -0.67 -11.15
N GLY A 75 -5.09 0.56 -11.04
CA GLY A 75 -5.92 1.67 -10.61
C GLY A 75 -5.20 3.00 -10.54
N LYS A 76 -5.85 3.95 -9.87
CA LYS A 76 -5.26 5.22 -9.49
C LYS A 76 -5.14 5.29 -7.98
N TYR A 77 -4.13 5.99 -7.48
CA TYR A 77 -3.97 6.26 -6.05
C TYR A 77 -3.87 7.75 -5.79
N ARG A 78 -4.25 8.15 -4.57
CA ARG A 78 -4.04 9.51 -4.07
C ARG A 78 -3.53 9.44 -2.64
N LEU A 79 -2.53 10.26 -2.34
CA LEU A 79 -2.08 10.45 -0.97
C LEU A 79 -3.00 11.44 -0.26
N GLY A 80 -3.43 11.05 0.93
CA GLY A 80 -4.26 11.86 1.82
C GLY A 80 -3.42 12.54 2.90
N ARG A 81 -4.02 12.70 4.09
CA ARG A 81 -3.40 13.43 5.19
C ARG A 81 -2.24 12.65 5.79
N SER A 82 -1.23 13.36 6.27
CA SER A 82 -0.22 12.81 7.17
C SER A 82 -0.83 12.63 8.57
N LEU A 83 -0.50 11.51 9.22
CA LEU A 83 -0.97 11.19 10.57
C LEU A 83 0.12 10.48 11.38
N THR A 84 -0.15 10.27 12.66
CA THR A 84 0.63 9.37 13.51
C THR A 84 -0.16 8.09 13.70
N ALA A 85 0.40 6.94 13.32
CA ALA A 85 -0.23 5.64 13.54
C ALA A 85 -0.30 5.34 15.06
N VAL A 86 -1.15 4.40 15.46
CA VAL A 86 -1.32 3.99 16.87
C VAL A 86 0.01 3.51 17.51
N GLY A 87 0.98 3.07 16.73
CA GLY A 87 2.33 2.70 17.20
C GLY A 87 3.28 3.89 17.42
N GLY A 88 2.87 5.11 17.07
CA GLY A 88 3.69 6.33 17.19
C GLY A 88 4.45 6.70 15.91
N GLU A 89 4.37 5.89 14.86
CA GLU A 89 5.08 6.16 13.61
C GLU A 89 4.38 7.21 12.74
N SER A 90 5.16 8.02 12.04
CA SER A 90 4.62 8.89 10.98
C SER A 90 4.12 8.03 9.81
N ALA A 91 2.86 8.23 9.45
CA ALA A 91 2.17 7.54 8.37
C ALA A 91 1.40 8.53 7.48
N GLN A 92 0.90 8.05 6.36
CA GLN A 92 0.07 8.83 5.45
C GLN A 92 -1.13 8.00 4.99
N GLU A 93 -2.29 8.64 4.87
CA GLU A 93 -3.46 8.05 4.22
C GLU A 93 -3.15 7.79 2.74
N ILE A 94 -3.59 6.65 2.22
CA ILE A 94 -3.58 6.39 0.78
C ILE A 94 -4.95 5.83 0.39
N ASP A 95 -5.51 6.39 -0.69
CA ASP A 95 -6.72 5.89 -1.31
C ASP A 95 -6.35 5.29 -2.66
N ILE A 96 -6.84 4.09 -2.93
CA ILE A 96 -6.63 3.37 -4.19
C ILE A 96 -8.00 3.13 -4.82
N ASP A 97 -8.23 3.75 -5.98
CA ASP A 97 -9.37 3.49 -6.84
C ASP A 97 -9.01 2.32 -7.76
N VAL A 98 -9.53 1.13 -7.46
CA VAL A 98 -9.25 -0.09 -8.23
C VAL A 98 -10.08 -0.06 -9.51
N HIS A 99 -9.43 0.02 -10.66
CA HIS A 99 -10.10 -0.01 -11.96
C HIS A 99 -10.25 -1.43 -12.49
N GLU A 100 -9.24 -2.27 -12.25
CA GLU A 100 -9.15 -3.63 -12.77
C GLU A 100 -8.65 -4.56 -11.67
N LEU A 101 -9.23 -5.76 -11.62
CA LEU A 101 -8.81 -6.83 -10.72
C LEU A 101 -9.00 -8.17 -11.42
N ILE A 102 -7.94 -8.74 -11.97
CA ILE A 102 -8.00 -9.95 -12.79
C ILE A 102 -7.28 -11.10 -12.10
N GLY A 103 -7.86 -12.29 -12.13
CA GLY A 103 -7.21 -13.52 -11.72
C GLY A 103 -7.60 -14.69 -12.62
N GLY A 104 -6.63 -15.49 -13.07
CA GLY A 104 -6.90 -16.63 -13.97
C GLY A 104 -7.58 -16.24 -15.30
N GLY A 105 -7.35 -15.01 -15.79
CA GLY A 105 -7.99 -14.48 -16.99
C GLY A 105 -9.41 -13.95 -16.81
N LEU A 106 -9.95 -13.94 -15.58
CA LEU A 106 -11.29 -13.46 -15.26
C LEU A 106 -11.25 -12.20 -14.41
N GLN A 107 -12.18 -11.29 -14.64
CA GLN A 107 -12.42 -10.14 -13.77
C GLN A 107 -13.01 -10.61 -12.43
N LEU A 108 -12.32 -10.32 -11.34
CA LEU A 108 -12.72 -10.65 -9.99
C LEU A 108 -13.61 -9.54 -9.39
N PRO A 109 -14.47 -9.89 -8.40
CA PRO A 109 -15.17 -8.89 -7.60
C PRO A 109 -14.15 -7.98 -6.90
N GLY A 110 -14.24 -6.66 -7.12
CA GLY A 110 -13.28 -5.69 -6.59
C GLY A 110 -12.95 -4.55 -7.55
N SER A 111 -13.18 -4.70 -8.86
CA SER A 111 -13.19 -3.57 -9.78
C SER A 111 -14.21 -2.51 -9.37
N GLY A 112 -13.83 -1.25 -9.49
CA GLY A 112 -14.64 -0.10 -9.09
C GLY A 112 -14.65 0.16 -7.59
N GLN A 113 -13.99 -0.67 -6.78
CA GLN A 113 -13.90 -0.43 -5.34
C GLN A 113 -12.84 0.63 -5.02
N LYS A 114 -13.12 1.37 -3.95
CA LYS A 114 -12.17 2.26 -3.33
C LYS A 114 -11.60 1.59 -2.10
N ILE A 115 -10.28 1.54 -2.05
CA ILE A 115 -9.53 0.97 -0.95
C ILE A 115 -8.94 2.14 -0.15
N ALA A 116 -9.36 2.27 1.10
CA ALA A 116 -8.78 3.25 2.02
C ALA A 116 -7.75 2.57 2.92
N GLN A 117 -6.54 3.10 2.96
CA GLN A 117 -5.41 2.53 3.69
C GLN A 117 -4.57 3.62 4.38
N VAL A 118 -3.65 3.16 5.23
CA VAL A 118 -2.51 3.96 5.69
C VAL A 118 -1.21 3.29 5.26
N ILE A 119 -0.19 4.09 4.96
CA ILE A 119 1.14 3.62 4.61
C ILE A 119 2.21 4.38 5.38
N ALA A 120 3.35 3.74 5.58
CA ALA A 120 4.56 4.38 6.05
C ALA A 120 5.77 3.80 5.32
N ILE A 121 6.79 4.63 5.09
CA ILE A 121 8.11 4.18 4.63
C ILE A 121 9.08 4.30 5.79
N ILE A 122 9.44 3.17 6.39
CA ILE A 122 10.27 3.09 7.60
C ILE A 122 11.51 2.30 7.26
N ASP A 123 12.69 2.90 7.40
CA ASP A 123 13.98 2.28 7.08
C ASP A 123 14.01 1.63 5.67
N GLY A 124 13.44 2.33 4.67
CA GLY A 124 13.35 1.86 3.29
C GLY A 124 12.35 0.71 3.07
N LYS A 125 11.47 0.43 4.03
CA LYS A 125 10.39 -0.56 3.91
C LYS A 125 9.05 0.15 3.77
N LEU A 126 8.28 -0.20 2.75
CA LEU A 126 6.89 0.19 2.63
C LEU A 126 6.03 -0.71 3.51
N VAL A 127 5.35 -0.13 4.49
CA VAL A 127 4.48 -0.82 5.44
C VAL A 127 3.06 -0.32 5.23
N PHE A 128 2.11 -1.24 5.03
CA PHE A 128 0.68 -0.93 4.93
C PHE A 128 -0.01 -1.06 6.29
N GLY A 129 -1.17 -0.43 6.40
CA GLY A 129 -2.09 -0.58 7.52
C GLY A 129 -2.48 -2.02 7.77
N ASP A 130 -2.63 -2.37 9.05
CA ASP A 130 -3.16 -3.65 9.48
C ASP A 130 -4.67 -3.66 9.29
N ALA A 131 -5.11 -4.26 8.19
CA ALA A 131 -6.52 -4.45 7.89
C ALA A 131 -7.00 -5.78 8.49
N PRO A 132 -7.85 -5.77 9.54
CA PRO A 132 -8.36 -7.00 10.15
C PRO A 132 -9.31 -7.80 9.23
N GLY A 133 -9.69 -7.25 8.08
CA GLY A 133 -10.44 -7.94 7.03
C GLY A 133 -10.57 -7.10 5.76
N LEU A 134 -10.82 -7.76 4.62
CA LEU A 134 -10.96 -7.11 3.30
C LEU A 134 -12.10 -6.08 3.29
N GLN A 135 -13.20 -6.36 4.00
CA GLN A 135 -14.36 -5.46 4.09
C GLN A 135 -14.04 -4.10 4.73
N ALA A 136 -13.18 -4.06 5.75
CA ALA A 136 -12.78 -2.80 6.38
C ALA A 136 -12.09 -1.89 5.34
N VAL A 137 -11.20 -2.47 4.55
CA VAL A 137 -10.45 -1.78 3.49
C VAL A 137 -11.37 -1.22 2.40
N THR A 138 -12.40 -1.96 2.01
CA THR A 138 -13.29 -1.62 0.89
C THR A 138 -14.52 -0.81 1.29
N SER A 139 -14.88 -0.79 2.59
CA SER A 139 -15.99 0.02 3.13
C SER A 139 -15.57 1.44 3.52
N GLY A 140 -14.29 1.77 3.33
CA GLY A 140 -13.72 3.08 3.66
C GLY A 140 -13.26 3.22 5.11
N GLU A 141 -13.30 2.13 5.91
CA GLU A 141 -12.70 2.13 7.23
C GLU A 141 -11.17 2.18 7.09
N ARG A 142 -10.55 3.20 7.67
CA ARG A 142 -9.10 3.41 7.59
C ARG A 142 -8.39 2.71 8.74
N PRO A 143 -7.46 1.77 8.46
CA PRO A 143 -6.63 1.17 9.50
C PRO A 143 -5.83 2.24 10.26
N GLN A 144 -5.76 2.10 11.58
CA GLN A 144 -5.05 3.04 12.45
C GLN A 144 -3.65 2.54 12.86
N LYS A 145 -3.37 1.26 12.61
CA LYS A 145 -2.13 0.57 12.99
C LYS A 145 -1.40 0.08 11.75
N LEU A 146 -0.07 0.07 11.76
CA LEU A 146 0.76 -0.47 10.69
C LEU A 146 1.05 -1.98 10.89
N ASN A 147 1.15 -2.74 9.80
CA ASN A 147 1.48 -4.16 9.83
C ASN A 147 2.98 -4.42 9.66
N HIS A 148 3.74 -4.30 10.73
CA HIS A 148 5.20 -4.52 10.70
C HIS A 148 5.62 -5.96 10.37
N LYS A 149 4.68 -6.92 10.39
CA LYS A 149 4.95 -8.32 10.02
C LYS A 149 4.85 -8.56 8.51
N PHE A 150 4.34 -7.60 7.75
CA PHE A 150 4.20 -7.70 6.30
C PHE A 150 4.52 -6.37 5.64
N TYR A 151 5.69 -6.29 5.03
CA TYR A 151 6.20 -5.08 4.40
C TYR A 151 6.83 -5.41 3.05
N SER A 152 7.03 -4.35 2.26
CA SER A 152 7.68 -4.41 0.96
C SER A 152 9.00 -3.66 0.94
N ARG A 153 9.93 -4.14 0.13
CA ARG A 153 11.22 -3.48 -0.14
C ARG A 153 11.22 -2.93 -1.55
N LYS A 154 11.85 -1.76 -1.71
CA LYS A 154 12.02 -1.15 -3.03
C LYS A 154 12.93 -2.03 -3.89
N GLN A 155 12.62 -2.12 -5.18
CA GLN A 155 13.37 -2.88 -6.18
C GLN A 155 14.18 -1.95 -7.08
#